data_AF-A0A813WC52-F1
#
_entry.id   AF-A0A813WC52-F1
#
_cell.length_a   1.000
_cell.length_b   1.000
_cell.length_c   1.000
_cell.angle_alpha   90.00
_cell.angle_beta   90.00
_cell.angle_gamma   90.00
#
_symmetry.space_group_name_H-M   'P 1'
#
loop_
_entity.id
_entity.type
_entity.pdbx_description
1 polymer ?
#
loop_
_entity_poly.entity_id
_entity_poly.type
_entity_poly.pdbx_seq_one_letter_code
_entity_poly.pdbx_strand_id
1 'polypeptide(L)'
;MIICKTHSLRKWFGLVWLMFELNLIGGTILGFSALFKILPKYGVYGNYCLTTITGTVCDRQTKKYQFALTLGICFYGGLAVFLGILIDYFGSRFVKLIAIIFHVTGWLSLALVLIDSGRSTLKTLSFIWMTFGILMFGSSCLFMDWKFPLLNLPYKFDSRLEEIQKDIIRKYIFRSYGRYAVHKPFFLKGPDTNKIKWYKMICKRKGLWKHLTSPLYILVVLFLSILLIPSTFLSVTWYPWVFYITNQNIKLANQYTFAFNLVSIFAILICPFNGFMLGFRADRSHKQKLLNISLMQTISWILSIILCIICLFVNIRFVIPALVLRCLARATIVSGGQAVIATFFPSEHIGTLSGVMWTAWAITLVLVVLMLCHLIQIWFKYIKEKNVNTTNDVITTRF
;
A
#
# COMPACT_ATOMS: atom_id res chain seq x y z
N MET A 1 24.33 -23.53 -21.82
CA MET A 1 24.64 -22.08 -21.75
C MET A 1 23.58 -21.18 -22.40
N ILE A 2 22.91 -21.59 -23.49
CA ILE A 2 21.85 -20.80 -24.18
C ILE A 2 20.58 -20.59 -23.33
N ILE A 3 20.19 -21.58 -22.52
CA ILE A 3 19.01 -21.52 -21.62
C ILE A 3 19.18 -20.49 -20.48
N CYS A 4 20.42 -20.15 -20.11
CA CYS A 4 20.70 -19.17 -19.06
C CYS A 4 20.51 -17.72 -19.56
N LYS A 5 20.76 -17.47 -20.85
CA LYS A 5 20.62 -16.14 -21.48
C LYS A 5 19.15 -15.72 -21.64
N THR A 6 18.26 -16.66 -22.00
CA THR A 6 16.81 -16.40 -22.13
C THR A 6 16.13 -16.10 -20.79
N HIS A 7 16.64 -16.65 -19.69
CA HIS A 7 16.14 -16.37 -18.34
C HIS A 7 16.51 -14.95 -17.87
N SER A 8 17.68 -14.44 -18.25
CA SER A 8 18.08 -13.05 -18.00
C SER A 8 17.22 -12.05 -18.76
N LEU A 9 16.98 -12.32 -20.06
CA LEU A 9 16.18 -11.43 -20.92
C LEU A 9 14.72 -11.33 -20.45
N ARG A 10 14.07 -12.46 -20.13
CA ARG A 10 12.71 -12.49 -19.58
C ARG A 10 12.59 -11.73 -18.25
N LYS A 11 13.63 -11.79 -17.42
CA LYS A 11 13.66 -11.03 -16.17
C LYS A 11 13.73 -9.52 -16.40
N TRP A 12 14.57 -9.10 -17.33
CA TRP A 12 14.68 -7.69 -17.72
C TRP A 12 13.38 -7.16 -18.32
N PHE A 13 12.74 -7.91 -19.22
CA PHE A 13 11.42 -7.55 -19.75
C PHE A 13 10.36 -7.46 -18.64
N GLY A 14 10.33 -8.42 -17.71
CA GLY A 14 9.44 -8.36 -16.56
C GLY A 14 9.68 -7.16 -15.64
N LEU A 15 10.96 -6.78 -15.43
CA LEU A 15 11.32 -5.60 -14.64
C LEU A 15 10.89 -4.31 -15.34
N VAL A 16 11.22 -4.16 -16.62
CA VAL A 16 10.87 -2.98 -17.42
C VAL A 16 9.36 -2.83 -17.52
N TRP A 17 8.64 -3.93 -17.75
CA TRP A 17 7.18 -3.94 -17.79
C TRP A 17 6.57 -3.59 -16.44
N LEU A 18 7.09 -4.13 -15.33
CA LEU A 18 6.65 -3.76 -13.98
C LEU A 18 6.92 -2.29 -13.68
N MET A 19 8.08 -1.76 -14.07
CA MET A 19 8.39 -0.34 -13.94
C MET A 19 7.42 0.51 -14.77
N PHE A 20 7.10 0.09 -15.99
CA PHE A 20 6.13 0.77 -16.84
C PHE A 20 4.71 0.77 -16.24
N GLU A 21 4.23 -0.39 -15.77
CA GLU A 21 2.95 -0.54 -15.05
C GLU A 21 2.90 0.39 -13.82
N LEU A 22 3.96 0.40 -13.01
CA LEU A 22 4.06 1.26 -11.82
C LEU A 22 4.14 2.75 -12.17
N ASN A 23 4.73 3.12 -13.31
CA ASN A 23 4.79 4.51 -13.76
C ASN A 23 3.46 5.02 -14.31
N LEU A 24 2.76 4.24 -15.13
CA LEU A 24 1.44 4.62 -15.63
C LEU A 24 0.43 4.74 -14.49
N ILE A 25 0.46 3.79 -13.55
CA ILE A 25 -0.53 3.72 -12.48
C ILE A 25 -0.12 4.65 -11.32
N GLY A 26 1.17 4.75 -11.01
CA GLY A 26 1.71 5.77 -10.09
C GLY A 26 1.45 7.19 -10.57
N GLY A 27 1.59 7.46 -11.87
CA GLY A 27 1.20 8.73 -12.49
C GLY A 27 -0.30 9.03 -12.33
N THR A 28 -1.15 8.01 -12.34
CA THR A 28 -2.59 8.14 -12.11
C THR A 28 -2.93 8.43 -10.64
N ILE A 29 -2.19 7.85 -9.67
CA ILE A 29 -2.32 8.17 -8.23
C ILE A 29 -1.97 9.64 -7.97
N LEU A 30 -0.94 10.14 -8.65
CA LEU A 30 -0.35 11.45 -8.38
C LEU A 30 -0.99 12.57 -9.22
N GLY A 31 -1.61 12.22 -10.35
CA GLY A 31 -2.47 13.11 -11.12
C GLY A 31 -3.82 13.41 -10.45
N PHE A 32 -4.23 12.63 -9.46
CA PHE A 32 -5.54 12.76 -8.81
C PHE A 32 -5.71 14.10 -8.06
N SER A 33 -4.65 14.60 -7.44
CA SER A 33 -4.64 15.92 -6.80
C SER A 33 -4.64 17.06 -7.83
N ALA A 34 -4.16 16.83 -9.06
CA ALA A 34 -4.35 17.75 -10.17
C ALA A 34 -5.80 17.73 -10.69
N LEU A 35 -6.48 16.57 -10.61
CA LEU A 35 -7.88 16.42 -10.94
C LEU A 35 -8.76 17.37 -10.09
N PHE A 36 -8.44 17.59 -8.80
CA PHE A 36 -9.17 18.54 -7.95
C PHE A 36 -9.12 20.00 -8.45
N LYS A 37 -8.15 20.36 -9.29
CA LYS A 37 -8.10 21.70 -9.93
C LYS A 37 -8.98 21.78 -11.17
N ILE A 38 -9.20 20.65 -11.85
CA ILE A 38 -9.94 20.62 -13.12
C ILE A 38 -11.43 20.31 -12.92
N LEU A 39 -11.77 19.46 -11.93
CA LEU A 39 -13.14 19.06 -11.64
C LEU A 39 -14.09 20.24 -11.33
N PRO A 40 -13.64 21.32 -10.65
CA PRO A 40 -14.46 22.51 -10.48
C PRO A 40 -14.81 23.20 -11.80
N LYS A 41 -13.89 23.20 -12.79
CA LYS A 41 -14.15 23.77 -14.13
C LYS A 41 -15.24 23.01 -14.89
N TYR A 42 -15.41 21.73 -14.60
CA TYR A 42 -16.43 20.88 -15.19
C TYR A 42 -17.70 20.77 -14.33
N GLY A 43 -17.86 21.60 -13.29
CA GLY A 43 -19.08 21.64 -12.48
C GLY A 43 -19.35 20.39 -11.63
N VAL A 44 -18.37 19.51 -11.45
CA VAL A 44 -18.51 18.31 -10.61
C VAL A 44 -18.71 18.78 -9.16
N TYR A 45 -19.79 18.38 -8.49
CA TYR A 45 -20.21 18.95 -7.19
C TYR A 45 -20.39 20.49 -7.18
N GLY A 46 -20.63 21.14 -8.32
CA GLY A 46 -20.81 22.59 -8.41
C GLY A 46 -21.90 23.14 -7.48
N ASN A 47 -22.93 22.34 -7.20
CA ASN A 47 -24.03 22.67 -6.28
C ASN A 47 -23.57 22.92 -4.82
N TYR A 48 -22.33 22.56 -4.48
CA TYR A 48 -21.75 22.81 -3.15
C TYR A 48 -20.92 24.10 -3.08
N CYS A 49 -20.74 24.81 -4.20
CA CYS A 49 -20.15 26.14 -4.22
C CYS A 49 -21.22 27.18 -3.89
N LEU A 50 -20.86 28.15 -3.05
CA LEU A 50 -21.69 29.32 -2.78
C LEU A 50 -21.17 30.48 -3.60
N THR A 51 -22.03 31.06 -4.43
CA THR A 51 -21.74 32.30 -5.14
C THR A 51 -22.00 33.45 -4.18
N THR A 52 -20.94 34.12 -3.73
CA THR A 52 -21.02 35.30 -2.87
C THR A 52 -20.74 36.54 -3.70
N ILE A 53 -21.14 37.72 -3.21
CA ILE A 53 -20.95 39.02 -3.88
C ILE A 53 -19.44 39.28 -4.16
N THR A 54 -18.55 38.72 -3.35
CA THR A 54 -17.08 38.84 -3.46
C THR A 54 -16.40 37.71 -4.25
N GLY A 55 -17.19 36.75 -4.76
CA GLY A 55 -16.69 35.60 -5.54
C GLY A 55 -17.32 34.26 -5.15
N THR A 56 -17.05 33.23 -5.95
CA THR A 56 -17.47 31.84 -5.69
C THR A 56 -16.54 31.18 -4.68
N VAL A 57 -17.07 30.80 -3.51
CA VAL A 57 -16.34 30.06 -2.48
C VAL A 57 -16.75 28.58 -2.54
N CYS A 58 -15.78 27.71 -2.84
CA CYS A 58 -16.02 26.28 -3.12
C CYS A 58 -15.43 25.32 -2.06
N ASP A 59 -15.20 25.78 -0.83
CA ASP A 59 -14.57 24.95 0.22
C ASP A 59 -15.34 23.65 0.53
N ARG A 60 -16.67 23.69 0.47
CA ARG A 60 -17.52 22.50 0.67
C ARG A 60 -17.32 21.46 -0.44
N GLN A 61 -17.05 21.91 -1.66
CA GLN A 61 -16.77 21.06 -2.81
C GLN A 61 -15.44 20.31 -2.63
N THR A 62 -14.38 21.03 -2.25
CA THR A 62 -13.05 20.45 -1.98
C THR A 62 -13.09 19.42 -0.85
N LYS A 63 -13.86 19.70 0.22
CA LYS A 63 -14.07 18.75 1.32
C LYS A 63 -14.76 17.46 0.88
N LYS A 64 -15.71 17.52 -0.06
CA LYS A 64 -16.38 16.32 -0.60
C LYS A 64 -15.43 15.43 -1.40
N TYR A 65 -14.54 16.02 -2.19
CA TYR A 65 -13.49 15.27 -2.89
C TYR A 65 -12.52 14.58 -1.95
N GLN A 66 -12.01 15.29 -0.94
CA GLN A 66 -11.11 14.73 0.07
C GLN A 66 -11.79 13.61 0.86
N PHE A 67 -13.08 13.75 1.17
CA PHE A 67 -13.87 12.72 1.82
C PHE A 67 -13.96 11.45 0.96
N ALA A 68 -14.30 11.58 -0.33
CA ALA A 68 -14.41 10.44 -1.24
C ALA A 68 -13.07 9.68 -1.39
N LEU A 69 -11.96 10.41 -1.49
CA LEU A 69 -10.61 9.83 -1.55
C LEU A 69 -10.25 9.09 -0.25
N THR A 70 -10.51 9.72 0.89
CA THR A 70 -10.26 9.12 2.21
C THR A 70 -11.05 7.84 2.38
N LEU A 71 -12.32 7.84 1.98
CA LEU A 71 -13.18 6.68 2.03
C LEU A 71 -12.64 5.53 1.16
N GLY A 72 -12.11 5.83 -0.03
CA GLY A 72 -11.43 4.85 -0.88
C GLY A 72 -10.18 4.24 -0.24
N ILE A 73 -9.36 5.05 0.44
CA ILE A 73 -8.16 4.58 1.17
C ILE A 73 -8.56 3.70 2.37
N CYS A 74 -9.56 4.11 3.15
CA CYS A 74 -10.08 3.33 4.27
C CYS A 74 -10.68 2.00 3.81
N PHE A 75 -11.42 2.02 2.70
CA PHE A 75 -11.99 0.81 2.10
C PHE A 75 -10.90 -0.17 1.65
N TYR A 76 -9.84 0.33 1.01
CA TYR A 76 -8.65 -0.48 0.70
C TYR A 76 -8.00 -1.02 1.99
N GLY A 77 -7.78 -0.19 3.00
CA GLY A 77 -7.17 -0.60 4.27
C GLY A 77 -7.96 -1.71 4.98
N GLY A 78 -9.29 -1.62 4.98
CA GLY A 78 -10.18 -2.64 5.54
C GLY A 78 -10.17 -3.96 4.74
N LEU A 79 -9.99 -3.89 3.42
CA LEU A 79 -9.95 -5.07 2.55
C LEU A 79 -8.54 -5.62 2.30
N ALA A 80 -7.48 -4.97 2.78
CA ALA A 80 -6.11 -5.36 2.46
C ALA A 80 -5.78 -6.80 2.91
N VAL A 81 -6.29 -7.26 4.06
CA VAL A 81 -6.20 -8.67 4.50
C VAL A 81 -6.86 -9.61 3.51
N PHE A 82 -8.07 -9.28 3.05
CA PHE A 82 -8.80 -10.08 2.08
C PHE A 82 -8.07 -10.14 0.73
N LEU A 83 -7.50 -9.02 0.29
CA LEU A 83 -6.64 -8.98 -0.89
C LEU A 83 -5.40 -9.85 -0.73
N GLY A 84 -4.77 -9.81 0.46
CA GLY A 84 -3.66 -10.70 0.79
C GLY A 84 -4.01 -12.18 0.67
N ILE A 85 -5.19 -12.56 1.17
CA ILE A 85 -5.73 -13.92 1.02
C ILE A 85 -5.94 -14.24 -0.46
N LEU A 86 -6.58 -13.36 -1.24
CA LEU A 86 -6.76 -13.59 -2.68
C LEU A 86 -5.44 -13.79 -3.42
N ILE A 87 -4.40 -13.04 -3.06
CA ILE A 87 -3.06 -13.18 -3.63
C ILE A 87 -2.46 -14.54 -3.29
N ASP A 88 -2.58 -14.99 -2.04
CA ASP A 88 -2.05 -16.29 -1.64
C ASP A 88 -2.80 -17.47 -2.30
N TYR A 89 -4.08 -17.31 -2.66
CA TYR A 89 -4.90 -18.36 -3.28
C TYR A 89 -4.82 -18.37 -4.81
N PHE A 90 -5.04 -17.22 -5.44
CA PHE A 90 -5.18 -17.09 -6.89
C PHE A 90 -3.95 -16.48 -7.57
N GLY A 91 -3.01 -15.96 -6.78
CA GLY A 91 -1.81 -15.28 -7.27
C GLY A 91 -2.05 -13.79 -7.54
N SER A 92 -0.95 -13.04 -7.63
CA SER A 92 -0.97 -11.58 -7.82
C SER A 92 -1.59 -11.14 -9.15
N ARG A 93 -1.48 -11.94 -10.21
CA ARG A 93 -2.03 -11.60 -11.54
C ARG A 93 -3.55 -11.54 -11.57
N PHE A 94 -4.20 -12.46 -10.87
CA PHE A 94 -5.66 -12.47 -10.76
C PHE A 94 -6.15 -11.21 -10.04
N VAL A 95 -5.48 -10.86 -8.94
CA VAL A 95 -5.80 -9.64 -8.18
C VAL A 95 -5.49 -8.38 -8.98
N LYS A 96 -4.41 -8.35 -9.79
CA LYS A 96 -4.13 -7.26 -10.74
C LYS A 96 -5.26 -7.06 -11.75
N LEU A 97 -5.80 -8.14 -12.32
CA LEU A 97 -6.90 -8.05 -13.28
C LEU A 97 -8.15 -7.44 -12.63
N ILE A 98 -8.51 -7.92 -11.43
CA ILE A 98 -9.62 -7.36 -10.65
C ILE A 98 -9.39 -5.87 -10.34
N ALA A 99 -8.16 -5.51 -9.96
CA ALA A 99 -7.78 -4.13 -9.67
C ALA A 99 -7.96 -3.22 -10.90
N ILE A 100 -7.54 -3.67 -12.09
CA ILE A 100 -7.73 -2.96 -13.36
C ILE A 100 -9.23 -2.81 -13.66
N ILE A 101 -10.04 -3.86 -13.49
CA ILE A 101 -11.48 -3.80 -13.71
C ILE A 101 -12.12 -2.73 -12.83
N PHE A 102 -11.81 -2.71 -11.53
CA PHE A 102 -12.32 -1.67 -10.62
C PHE A 102 -11.83 -0.28 -10.99
N HIS A 103 -10.56 -0.15 -11.39
CA HIS A 103 -9.98 1.13 -11.77
C HIS A 103 -10.62 1.71 -13.05
N VAL A 104 -10.76 0.89 -14.09
CA VAL A 104 -11.41 1.26 -15.36
C VAL A 104 -12.90 1.56 -15.13
N THR A 105 -13.59 0.77 -14.31
CA THR A 105 -14.99 1.03 -13.93
C THR A 105 -15.13 2.37 -13.17
N GLY A 106 -14.17 2.71 -12.32
CA GLY A 106 -14.10 4.01 -11.64
C GLY A 106 -13.98 5.18 -12.62
N TRP A 107 -13.09 5.07 -13.62
CA TRP A 107 -12.95 6.09 -14.67
C TRP A 107 -14.18 6.19 -15.58
N LEU A 108 -14.73 5.04 -16.00
CA LEU A 108 -15.92 5.01 -16.85
C LEU A 108 -17.12 5.63 -16.14
N SER A 109 -17.33 5.28 -14.87
CA SER A 109 -18.41 5.89 -14.07
C SER A 109 -18.19 7.39 -13.84
N LEU A 110 -16.95 7.85 -13.64
CA LEU A 110 -16.65 9.28 -13.56
C LEU A 110 -16.98 9.99 -14.88
N ALA A 111 -16.64 9.41 -16.03
CA ALA A 111 -16.95 9.96 -17.34
C ALA A 111 -18.46 10.07 -17.59
N LEU A 112 -19.24 9.03 -17.23
CA LEU A 112 -20.70 9.06 -17.34
C LEU A 112 -21.33 10.14 -16.45
N VAL A 113 -20.75 10.38 -15.28
CA VAL A 113 -21.24 11.37 -14.32
C VAL A 113 -20.84 12.81 -14.68
N LEU A 114 -19.78 12.98 -15.49
CA LEU A 114 -19.48 14.27 -16.10
C LEU A 114 -20.54 14.65 -17.16
N ILE A 115 -21.21 13.66 -17.76
CA ILE A 115 -22.29 13.86 -18.73
C ILE A 115 -23.65 14.06 -18.03
N ASP A 116 -23.95 13.29 -16.98
CA ASP A 116 -25.19 13.39 -16.19
C ASP A 116 -24.93 14.01 -14.80
N SER A 117 -25.19 15.31 -14.68
CA SER A 117 -24.80 16.14 -13.53
C SER A 117 -25.61 15.87 -12.24
N GLY A 118 -26.75 15.16 -12.31
CA GLY A 118 -27.70 15.00 -11.21
C GLY A 118 -27.31 13.99 -10.11
N ARG A 119 -26.33 13.11 -10.33
CA ARG A 119 -26.08 11.95 -9.44
C ARG A 119 -24.88 12.13 -8.51
N SER A 120 -25.06 12.82 -7.39
CA SER A 120 -24.00 13.07 -6.39
C SER A 120 -23.44 11.80 -5.72
N THR A 121 -24.28 10.78 -5.50
CA THR A 121 -23.85 9.48 -4.95
C THR A 121 -22.93 8.74 -5.93
N LEU A 122 -23.26 8.78 -7.22
CA LEU A 122 -22.47 8.13 -8.27
C LEU A 122 -21.09 8.80 -8.43
N LYS A 123 -21.00 10.14 -8.33
CA LYS A 123 -19.72 10.89 -8.24
C LYS A 123 -18.82 10.30 -7.17
N THR A 124 -19.37 10.15 -5.98
CA THR A 124 -18.63 9.70 -4.79
C THR A 124 -18.17 8.27 -4.98
N LEU A 125 -19.05 7.41 -5.48
CA LEU A 125 -18.78 6.01 -5.75
C LEU A 125 -17.67 5.83 -6.81
N SER A 126 -17.67 6.62 -7.89
CA SER A 126 -16.61 6.61 -8.91
C SER A 126 -15.23 6.90 -8.34
N PHE A 127 -15.12 7.92 -7.47
CA PHE A 127 -13.86 8.24 -6.79
C PHE A 127 -13.41 7.11 -5.87
N ILE A 128 -14.34 6.45 -5.17
CA ILE A 128 -14.03 5.29 -4.32
C ILE A 128 -13.48 4.14 -5.18
N TRP A 129 -14.18 3.74 -6.25
CA TRP A 129 -13.74 2.64 -7.12
C TRP A 129 -12.38 2.90 -7.77
N MET A 130 -12.17 4.12 -8.25
CA MET A 130 -10.91 4.53 -8.85
C MET A 130 -9.76 4.44 -7.83
N THR A 131 -9.97 4.96 -6.61
CA THR A 131 -8.98 4.93 -5.52
C THR A 131 -8.75 3.52 -4.99
N PHE A 132 -9.79 2.70 -4.89
CA PHE A 132 -9.68 1.32 -4.46
C PHE A 132 -8.92 0.46 -5.46
N GLY A 133 -9.30 0.54 -6.75
CA GLY A 133 -8.65 -0.20 -7.83
C GLY A 133 -7.17 0.17 -7.95
N ILE A 134 -6.82 1.45 -7.80
CA ILE A 134 -5.42 1.89 -7.93
C ILE A 134 -4.54 1.42 -6.76
N LEU A 135 -5.06 1.45 -5.54
CA LEU A 135 -4.34 0.96 -4.35
C LEU A 135 -4.20 -0.57 -4.37
N MET A 136 -5.25 -1.27 -4.80
CA MET A 136 -5.20 -2.72 -5.02
C MET A 136 -4.16 -3.10 -6.07
N PHE A 137 -4.09 -2.34 -7.16
CA PHE A 137 -3.09 -2.59 -8.19
C PHE A 137 -1.67 -2.35 -7.64
N GLY A 138 -1.45 -1.22 -6.98
CA GLY A 138 -0.16 -0.88 -6.39
C GLY A 138 0.34 -1.93 -5.40
N SER A 139 -0.54 -2.43 -4.53
CA SER A 139 -0.16 -3.46 -3.57
C SER A 139 0.11 -4.81 -4.23
N SER A 140 -0.70 -5.21 -5.21
CA SER A 140 -0.47 -6.44 -5.99
C SER A 140 0.89 -6.49 -6.69
N CYS A 141 1.48 -5.32 -7.01
CA CYS A 141 2.83 -5.22 -7.57
C CYS A 141 3.93 -5.48 -6.53
N LEU A 142 3.70 -5.15 -5.24
CA LEU A 142 4.63 -5.43 -4.15
C LEU A 142 4.73 -6.94 -3.85
N PHE A 143 3.72 -7.72 -4.27
CA PHE A 143 3.63 -9.17 -4.04
C PHE A 143 4.15 -10.03 -5.20
N MET A 144 4.90 -9.45 -6.14
CA MET A 144 5.52 -10.24 -7.20
C MET A 144 6.69 -11.06 -6.65
N ASP A 145 6.40 -12.27 -6.21
CA ASP A 145 7.42 -13.31 -6.10
C ASP A 145 7.88 -13.65 -7.52
N TRP A 146 9.15 -13.38 -7.81
CA TRP A 146 9.81 -13.68 -9.09
C TRP A 146 9.88 -15.19 -9.37
N LYS A 147 9.47 -16.02 -8.41
CA LYS A 147 9.35 -17.47 -8.54
C LYS A 147 7.97 -17.95 -9.00
N PHE A 148 6.99 -17.09 -9.23
CA PHE A 148 5.67 -17.57 -9.66
C PHE A 148 5.70 -18.11 -11.11
N PRO A 149 5.42 -19.42 -11.30
CA PRO A 149 5.66 -20.13 -12.55
C PRO A 149 4.63 -19.83 -13.64
N LEU A 150 3.74 -18.84 -13.52
CA LEU A 150 2.61 -18.69 -14.46
C LEU A 150 2.97 -18.03 -15.81
N LEU A 151 4.26 -17.90 -16.16
CA LEU A 151 4.68 -17.75 -17.57
C LEU A 151 5.40 -19.00 -18.10
N ASN A 152 5.44 -20.07 -17.29
CA ASN A 152 5.85 -21.40 -17.70
C ASN A 152 4.61 -22.31 -17.55
N LEU A 153 4.29 -23.03 -18.63
CA LEU A 153 3.68 -24.36 -18.48
C LEU A 153 4.39 -25.13 -17.35
N PRO A 154 3.67 -26.01 -16.63
CA PRO A 154 4.03 -26.46 -15.28
C PRO A 154 5.40 -27.14 -15.30
N TYR A 155 6.40 -26.57 -14.63
CA TYR A 155 7.64 -27.31 -14.40
C TYR A 155 8.36 -26.92 -13.10
N LYS A 156 8.49 -27.96 -12.27
CA LYS A 156 9.41 -28.21 -11.15
C LYS A 156 9.31 -27.29 -9.93
N PHE A 157 8.64 -27.70 -8.85
CA PHE A 157 9.05 -28.75 -7.89
C PHE A 157 10.52 -28.61 -7.46
N ASP A 158 10.68 -28.23 -6.20
CA ASP A 158 11.91 -28.28 -5.42
C ASP A 158 12.51 -29.69 -5.49
N SER A 159 13.62 -29.85 -6.21
CA SER A 159 14.23 -31.15 -6.52
C SER A 159 14.75 -31.89 -5.28
N ARG A 160 14.93 -31.20 -4.14
CA ARG A 160 15.31 -31.86 -2.88
C ARG A 160 14.15 -32.58 -2.19
N LEU A 161 12.93 -32.06 -2.33
CA LEU A 161 11.75 -32.66 -1.70
C LEU A 161 11.23 -33.89 -2.45
N GLU A 162 11.40 -33.93 -3.77
CA GLU A 162 11.00 -35.08 -4.59
C GLU A 162 11.94 -36.28 -4.39
N GLU A 163 13.23 -36.05 -4.13
CA GLU A 163 14.19 -37.11 -3.82
C GLU A 163 13.89 -37.73 -2.44
N ILE A 164 13.63 -36.90 -1.44
CA ILE A 164 13.27 -37.35 -0.08
C ILE A 164 11.90 -38.07 -0.08
N GLN A 165 10.91 -37.57 -0.83
CA GLN A 165 9.62 -38.23 -0.94
C GLN A 165 9.69 -39.53 -1.75
N LYS A 166 10.47 -39.59 -2.83
CA LYS A 166 10.69 -40.84 -3.59
C LYS A 166 11.38 -41.89 -2.74
N ASP A 167 12.30 -41.50 -1.86
CA ASP A 167 12.99 -42.42 -0.95
C ASP A 167 12.10 -42.93 0.18
N ILE A 168 11.26 -42.06 0.76
CA ILE A 168 10.28 -42.45 1.78
C ILE A 168 9.20 -43.35 1.16
N ILE A 169 8.69 -43.03 -0.03
CA ILE A 169 7.69 -43.83 -0.74
C ILE A 169 8.29 -45.16 -1.23
N ARG A 170 9.54 -45.18 -1.73
CA ARG A 170 10.25 -46.44 -2.03
C ARG A 170 10.39 -47.31 -0.80
N LYS A 171 10.82 -46.74 0.32
CA LYS A 171 10.99 -47.49 1.57
C LYS A 171 9.67 -48.00 2.12
N TYR A 172 8.57 -47.26 1.99
CA TYR A 172 7.25 -47.71 2.44
C TYR A 172 6.68 -48.81 1.53
N ILE A 173 6.82 -48.68 0.21
CA ILE A 173 6.33 -49.68 -0.76
C ILE A 173 7.15 -50.98 -0.69
N PHE A 174 8.48 -50.90 -0.55
CA PHE A 174 9.32 -52.09 -0.39
C PHE A 174 9.09 -52.82 0.93
N ARG A 175 8.71 -52.12 2.00
CA ARG A 175 8.41 -52.75 3.31
C ARG A 175 7.06 -53.46 3.34
N SER A 176 6.07 -52.98 2.56
CA SER A 176 4.72 -53.60 2.52
C SER A 176 4.55 -54.67 1.45
N TYR A 177 5.33 -54.67 0.36
CA TYR A 177 5.17 -55.61 -0.76
C TYR A 177 6.35 -56.57 -0.96
N GLY A 178 7.20 -56.71 0.04
CA GLY A 178 8.37 -57.60 0.01
C GLY A 178 8.06 -59.09 0.12
N ARG A 179 7.04 -59.62 -0.59
CA ARG A 179 6.97 -61.09 -0.80
C ARG A 179 6.11 -61.67 -1.93
N TYR A 180 5.33 -60.91 -2.71
CA TYR A 180 4.55 -61.52 -3.80
C TYR A 180 4.37 -60.58 -5.00
N ALA A 181 4.40 -61.18 -6.19
CA ALA A 181 3.94 -60.68 -7.50
C ALA A 181 5.02 -60.29 -8.54
N VAL A 182 5.42 -61.33 -9.27
CA VAL A 182 5.86 -61.33 -10.67
C VAL A 182 4.70 -60.84 -11.58
N HIS A 183 5.04 -60.02 -12.59
CA HIS A 183 4.26 -59.65 -13.79
C HIS A 183 2.79 -59.16 -13.64
N LYS A 184 2.59 -57.83 -13.72
CA LYS A 184 1.61 -57.12 -14.61
C LYS A 184 1.70 -55.59 -14.40
N PRO A 185 1.55 -54.75 -15.45
CA PRO A 185 1.55 -53.30 -15.30
C PRO A 185 0.19 -52.84 -14.75
N PHE A 186 0.11 -52.64 -13.43
CA PHE A 186 -1.05 -52.05 -12.80
C PHE A 186 -1.01 -50.52 -13.02
N PHE A 187 -1.85 -50.03 -13.94
CA PHE A 187 -2.15 -48.61 -14.05
C PHE A 187 -2.82 -48.14 -12.76
N LEU A 188 -2.04 -47.59 -11.84
CA LEU A 188 -2.55 -46.85 -10.69
C LEU A 188 -3.34 -45.64 -11.22
N LYS A 189 -4.67 -45.69 -11.06
CA LYS A 189 -5.56 -44.55 -11.25
C LYS A 189 -5.03 -43.42 -10.36
N GLY A 190 -4.46 -42.39 -11.00
CA GLY A 190 -3.80 -41.29 -10.31
C GLY A 190 -4.73 -40.68 -9.26
N PRO A 191 -4.21 -40.27 -8.09
CA PRO A 191 -5.03 -39.68 -7.05
C PRO A 191 -5.75 -38.44 -7.58
N ASP A 192 -7.06 -38.34 -7.28
CA ASP A 192 -7.93 -37.23 -7.66
C ASP A 192 -7.21 -35.90 -7.44
N THR A 193 -6.82 -35.24 -8.54
CA THR A 193 -6.06 -33.98 -8.53
C THR A 193 -6.77 -32.90 -7.72
N ASN A 194 -8.09 -32.97 -7.63
CA ASN A 194 -8.94 -32.09 -6.83
C ASN A 194 -8.83 -32.34 -5.33
N LYS A 195 -8.74 -33.60 -4.87
CA LYS A 195 -8.54 -33.93 -3.45
C LYS A 195 -7.16 -33.53 -2.96
N ILE A 196 -6.12 -33.69 -3.78
CA ILE A 196 -4.76 -33.22 -3.46
C ILE A 196 -4.70 -31.68 -3.38
N LYS A 197 -5.38 -30.97 -4.30
CA LYS A 197 -5.53 -29.51 -4.22
C LYS A 197 -6.20 -29.07 -2.93
N TRP A 198 -7.30 -29.73 -2.55
CA TRP A 198 -8.03 -29.45 -1.32
C TRP A 198 -7.19 -29.71 -0.06
N TYR A 199 -6.47 -30.82 -0.01
CA TYR A 199 -5.59 -31.17 1.11
C TYR A 199 -4.41 -30.19 1.24
N LYS A 200 -3.81 -29.76 0.12
CA LYS A 200 -2.79 -28.69 0.11
C LYS A 200 -3.35 -27.36 0.63
N MET A 201 -4.58 -26.99 0.27
CA MET A 201 -5.23 -25.78 0.79
C MET A 201 -5.48 -25.85 2.30
N ILE A 202 -5.90 -27.01 2.83
CA ILE A 202 -6.11 -27.21 4.28
C ILE A 202 -4.78 -27.13 5.04
N CYS A 203 -3.72 -27.78 4.54
CA CYS A 203 -2.39 -27.75 5.17
C CYS A 203 -1.78 -26.35 5.17
N LYS A 204 -1.99 -25.55 4.12
CA LYS A 204 -1.61 -24.13 4.05
C LYS A 204 -2.17 -23.38 5.27
N ARG A 205 -3.44 -23.61 5.64
CA ARG A 205 -4.11 -22.87 6.73
C ARG A 205 -3.56 -23.17 8.14
N LYS A 206 -2.97 -24.35 8.38
CA LYS A 206 -2.53 -24.79 9.71
C LYS A 206 -1.29 -24.04 10.24
N GLY A 207 -0.53 -23.37 9.37
CA GLY A 207 0.65 -22.58 9.76
C GLY A 207 0.40 -21.08 9.99
N LEU A 208 -0.63 -20.50 9.36
CA LEU A 208 -0.84 -19.05 9.33
C LEU A 208 -0.99 -18.42 10.72
N TRP A 209 -1.85 -19.00 11.57
CA TRP A 209 -2.10 -18.47 12.91
C TRP A 209 -0.84 -18.44 13.77
N LYS A 210 0.01 -19.47 13.66
CA LYS A 210 1.30 -19.53 14.35
C LYS A 210 2.25 -18.40 13.93
N HIS A 211 2.19 -17.97 12.67
CA HIS A 211 2.99 -16.85 12.18
C HIS A 211 2.40 -15.50 12.59
N LEU A 212 1.08 -15.34 12.57
CA LEU A 212 0.40 -14.12 12.99
C LEU A 212 0.57 -13.84 14.49
N THR A 213 0.55 -14.88 15.33
CA THR A 213 0.76 -14.75 16.78
C THR A 213 2.23 -14.76 17.19
N SER A 214 3.16 -14.83 16.22
CA SER A 214 4.58 -14.75 16.51
C SER A 214 4.92 -13.37 17.08
N PRO A 215 5.63 -13.28 18.22
CA PRO A 215 6.00 -11.99 18.81
C PRO A 215 6.85 -11.14 17.86
N LEU A 216 7.69 -11.78 17.03
CA LEU A 216 8.49 -11.10 16.01
C LEU A 216 7.59 -10.40 14.98
N TYR A 217 6.55 -11.09 14.50
CA TYR A 217 5.64 -10.54 13.51
C TYR A 217 4.87 -9.35 14.08
N ILE A 218 4.32 -9.50 15.29
CA ILE A 218 3.57 -8.44 15.98
C ILE A 218 4.47 -7.21 16.18
N LEU A 219 5.70 -7.40 16.64
CA LEU A 219 6.65 -6.30 16.85
C LEU A 219 6.97 -5.59 15.53
N VAL A 220 7.21 -6.34 14.45
CA VAL A 220 7.50 -5.76 13.12
C VAL A 220 6.30 -4.96 12.61
N VAL A 221 5.08 -5.50 12.71
CA VAL A 221 3.87 -4.80 12.26
C VAL A 221 3.63 -3.54 13.08
N LEU A 222 3.77 -3.59 14.40
CA LEU A 222 3.63 -2.42 15.27
C LEU A 222 4.68 -1.37 14.95
N PHE A 223 5.94 -1.78 14.83
CA PHE A 223 7.05 -0.88 14.53
C PHE A 223 6.87 -0.18 13.19
N LEU A 224 6.50 -0.93 12.14
CA LEU A 224 6.20 -0.34 10.83
C LEU A 224 5.00 0.60 10.90
N SER A 225 3.93 0.22 11.60
CA SER A 225 2.75 1.07 11.74
C SER A 225 3.11 2.41 12.38
N ILE A 226 3.95 2.42 13.42
CA ILE A 226 4.43 3.64 14.08
C ILE A 226 5.30 4.48 13.14
N LEU A 227 6.27 3.87 12.45
CA LEU A 227 7.17 4.59 11.55
C LEU A 227 6.46 5.22 10.35
N LEU A 228 5.37 4.62 9.87
CA LEU A 228 4.63 5.21 8.75
C LEU A 228 3.85 6.47 9.16
N ILE A 229 3.50 6.64 10.44
CA ILE A 229 2.61 7.73 10.91
C ILE A 229 3.04 9.10 10.38
N PRO A 230 4.28 9.59 10.59
CA PRO A 230 4.66 10.95 10.20
C PRO A 230 4.51 11.19 8.69
N SER A 231 4.94 10.21 7.89
CA SER A 231 4.86 10.29 6.43
C SER A 231 3.41 10.35 5.93
N THR A 232 2.52 9.61 6.58
CA THR A 232 1.11 9.49 6.20
C THR A 232 0.29 10.66 6.71
N PHE A 233 0.56 11.12 7.93
CA PHE A 233 -0.04 12.31 8.51
C PHE A 233 0.25 13.53 7.63
N LEU A 234 1.52 13.76 7.29
CA LEU A 234 1.91 14.85 6.38
C LEU A 234 1.25 14.74 5.00
N SER A 235 0.99 13.53 4.51
CA SER A 235 0.31 13.33 3.22
C SER A 235 -1.17 13.71 3.27
N VAL A 236 -1.84 13.43 4.39
CA VAL A 236 -3.26 13.75 4.60
C VAL A 236 -3.44 15.25 4.88
N THR A 237 -2.57 15.85 5.69
CA THR A 237 -2.65 17.26 6.09
C THR A 237 -1.86 18.20 5.17
N TRP A 238 -1.29 17.68 4.07
CA TRP A 238 -0.41 18.41 3.17
C TRP A 238 -0.98 19.75 2.73
N TYR A 239 -2.17 19.73 2.11
CA TYR A 239 -2.77 20.94 1.54
C TYR A 239 -3.10 21.98 2.61
N PRO A 240 -3.81 21.64 3.71
CA PRO A 240 -4.01 22.58 4.82
C PRO A 240 -2.72 23.16 5.40
N TRP A 241 -1.68 22.33 5.58
CA TRP A 241 -0.40 22.76 6.15
C TRP A 241 0.34 23.75 5.24
N VAL A 242 0.42 23.44 3.94
CA VAL A 242 1.01 24.36 2.94
C VAL A 242 0.18 25.64 2.82
N PHE A 243 -1.14 25.54 2.83
CA PHE A 243 -2.02 26.72 2.75
C PHE A 243 -1.82 27.66 3.94
N TYR A 244 -1.60 27.10 5.14
CA TYR A 244 -1.25 27.86 6.32
C TYR A 244 0.14 28.54 6.20
N ILE A 245 1.17 27.79 5.80
CA ILE A 245 2.55 28.31 5.66
C ILE A 245 2.67 29.39 4.58
N THR A 246 1.82 29.34 3.55
CA THR A 246 1.82 30.29 2.43
C THR A 246 0.96 31.52 2.69
N ASN A 247 0.57 31.79 3.94
CA ASN A 247 -0.30 32.90 4.32
C ASN A 247 -1.58 32.96 3.46
N GLN A 248 -2.19 31.79 3.21
CA GLN A 248 -3.42 31.64 2.43
C GLN A 248 -3.28 32.01 0.93
N ASN A 249 -2.06 32.09 0.40
CA ASN A 249 -1.85 32.32 -1.03
C ASN A 249 -2.14 31.06 -1.85
N ILE A 250 -3.30 31.04 -2.50
CA ILE A 250 -3.80 29.93 -3.31
C ILE A 250 -2.82 29.57 -4.45
N LYS A 251 -2.20 30.55 -5.12
CA LYS A 251 -1.29 30.28 -6.25
C LYS A 251 -0.05 29.52 -5.79
N LEU A 252 0.54 29.94 -4.68
CA LEU A 252 1.75 29.35 -4.14
C LEU A 252 1.48 27.97 -3.51
N ALA A 253 0.38 27.81 -2.77
CA ALA A 253 -0.03 26.51 -2.23
C ALA A 253 -0.26 25.47 -3.34
N ASN A 254 -0.82 25.91 -4.47
CA ASN A 254 -1.03 25.08 -5.64
C ASN A 254 0.26 24.65 -6.33
N GLN A 255 1.30 25.49 -6.33
CA GLN A 255 2.63 25.16 -6.85
C GLN A 255 3.31 24.10 -5.98
N TYR A 256 3.27 24.24 -4.67
CA TYR A 256 3.82 23.24 -3.75
C TYR A 256 3.06 21.92 -3.79
N THR A 257 1.73 21.95 -3.98
CA THR A 257 0.94 20.74 -4.20
C THR A 257 1.31 20.05 -5.51
N PHE A 258 1.63 20.82 -6.55
CA PHE A 258 2.16 20.25 -7.79
C PHE A 258 3.55 19.63 -7.56
N ALA A 259 4.43 20.31 -6.82
CA ALA A 259 5.74 19.78 -6.46
C ALA A 259 5.64 18.48 -5.63
N PHE A 260 4.68 18.39 -4.70
CA PHE A 260 4.37 17.16 -3.96
C PHE A 260 4.08 15.98 -4.89
N ASN A 261 3.28 16.21 -5.93
CA ASN A 261 2.95 15.18 -6.90
C ASN A 261 4.19 14.77 -7.71
N LEU A 262 4.95 15.76 -8.18
CA LEU A 262 6.15 15.54 -8.98
C LEU A 262 7.21 14.73 -8.20
N VAL A 263 7.50 15.13 -6.96
CA VAL A 263 8.42 14.39 -6.06
C VAL A 263 7.93 12.97 -5.82
N SER A 264 6.62 12.77 -5.68
CA SER A 264 6.06 11.44 -5.49
C SER A 264 6.18 10.55 -6.74
N ILE A 265 6.28 11.12 -7.96
CA ILE A 265 6.58 10.34 -9.17
C ILE A 265 8.03 9.88 -9.11
N PHE A 266 8.95 10.75 -8.69
CA PHE A 266 10.35 10.41 -8.49
C PHE A 266 10.56 9.34 -7.40
N ALA A 267 9.59 9.13 -6.49
CA ALA A 267 9.58 8.00 -5.55
C ALA A 267 9.76 6.64 -6.25
N ILE A 268 9.29 6.51 -7.49
CA ILE A 268 9.36 5.27 -8.27
C ILE A 268 10.83 4.90 -8.55
N LEU A 269 11.73 5.88 -8.69
CA LEU A 269 13.16 5.64 -8.88
C LEU A 269 13.87 5.17 -7.61
N ILE A 270 13.32 5.50 -6.43
CA ILE A 270 13.87 5.09 -5.13
C ILE A 270 13.59 3.60 -4.87
N CYS A 271 12.47 3.06 -5.37
CA CYS A 271 12.10 1.66 -5.18
C CYS A 271 13.15 0.65 -5.72
N PRO A 272 13.65 0.77 -6.97
CA PRO A 272 14.76 -0.06 -7.46
C PRO A 272 16.04 0.08 -6.64
N PHE A 273 16.36 1.29 -6.18
CA PHE A 273 17.52 1.54 -5.34
C PHE A 273 17.43 0.79 -4.01
N ASN A 274 16.25 0.84 -3.37
CA ASN A 274 15.99 0.07 -2.16
C ASN A 274 16.10 -1.44 -2.38
N GLY A 275 15.57 -1.93 -3.51
CA GLY A 275 15.74 -3.34 -3.91
C GLY A 275 17.20 -3.73 -4.14
N PHE A 276 18.02 -2.83 -4.70
CA PHE A 276 19.45 -3.03 -4.87
C PHE A 276 20.16 -3.11 -3.51
N MET A 277 19.86 -2.20 -2.59
CA MET A 277 20.41 -2.18 -1.23
C MET A 277 20.09 -3.44 -0.43
N LEU A 278 18.86 -3.94 -0.53
CA LEU A 278 18.43 -5.19 0.12
C LEU A 278 19.15 -6.43 -0.43
N GLY A 279 19.77 -6.31 -1.60
CA GLY A 279 20.64 -7.31 -2.18
C GLY A 279 20.03 -7.90 -3.44
N PHE A 280 20.34 -7.29 -4.58
CA PHE A 280 19.96 -7.76 -5.92
C PHE A 280 20.41 -9.22 -6.23
N ARG A 281 21.34 -9.78 -5.45
CA ARG A 281 21.83 -11.16 -5.60
C ARG A 281 21.18 -12.08 -4.56
N ALA A 282 20.35 -13.00 -5.04
CA ALA A 282 19.66 -14.02 -4.23
C ALA A 282 20.60 -14.95 -3.45
N ASP A 283 21.87 -15.05 -3.88
CA ASP A 283 22.89 -15.99 -3.41
C ASP A 283 23.72 -15.51 -2.20
N ARG A 284 23.28 -14.43 -1.52
CA ARG A 284 23.96 -13.94 -0.31
C ARG A 284 23.60 -14.78 0.92
N SER A 285 24.58 -14.95 1.80
CA SER A 285 24.43 -15.54 3.13
C SER A 285 23.28 -14.89 3.91
N HIS A 286 22.56 -15.69 4.71
CA HIS A 286 21.47 -15.24 5.58
C HIS A 286 21.89 -14.07 6.49
N LYS A 287 23.13 -14.09 7.00
CA LYS A 287 23.68 -13.00 7.83
C LYS A 287 23.73 -11.66 7.08
N GLN A 288 24.12 -11.67 5.80
CA GLN A 288 24.23 -10.46 4.99
C GLN A 288 22.85 -9.88 4.64
N LYS A 289 21.86 -10.74 4.39
CA LYS A 289 20.47 -10.29 4.16
C LYS A 289 19.93 -9.57 5.40
N LEU A 290 20.16 -10.14 6.58
CA LEU A 290 19.76 -9.52 7.84
C LEU A 290 20.45 -8.17 8.08
N LEU A 291 21.76 -8.10 7.81
CA LEU A 291 22.53 -6.86 7.93
C LEU A 291 21.99 -5.76 7.01
N ASN A 292 21.72 -6.09 5.74
CA ASN A 292 21.18 -5.15 4.76
C ASN A 292 19.78 -4.64 5.18
N ILE A 293 18.92 -5.53 5.65
CA ILE A 293 17.58 -5.19 6.15
C ILE A 293 17.68 -4.27 7.37
N SER A 294 18.54 -4.62 8.34
CA SER A 294 18.77 -3.82 9.54
C SER A 294 19.25 -2.41 9.19
N LEU A 295 20.28 -2.30 8.34
CA LEU A 295 20.84 -1.03 7.89
C LEU A 295 19.79 -0.15 7.20
N MET A 296 18.99 -0.73 6.31
CA MET A 296 17.93 -0.01 5.62
C MET A 296 16.82 0.47 6.59
N GLN A 297 16.49 -0.34 7.60
CA GLN A 297 15.51 0.03 8.61
C GLN A 297 16.03 1.14 9.53
N THR A 298 17.31 1.12 9.89
CA THR A 298 17.97 2.20 10.63
C THR A 298 17.95 3.51 9.85
N ILE A 299 18.31 3.47 8.56
CA ILE A 299 18.22 4.65 7.67
C ILE A 299 16.78 5.18 7.65
N SER A 300 15.81 4.29 7.49
CA SER A 300 14.38 4.65 7.47
C SER A 300 13.93 5.38 8.74
N TRP A 301 14.38 4.91 9.90
CA TRP A 301 14.07 5.53 11.18
C TRP A 301 14.69 6.92 11.32
N ILE A 302 15.97 7.08 10.95
CA ILE A 302 16.67 8.36 10.97
C ILE A 302 15.95 9.36 10.05
N LEU A 303 15.62 8.97 8.82
CA LEU A 303 14.89 9.83 7.87
C LEU A 303 13.53 10.25 8.43
N SER A 304 12.83 9.35 9.12
CA SER A 304 11.55 9.67 9.76
C SER A 304 11.70 10.66 10.93
N ILE A 305 12.74 10.54 11.75
CA ILE A 305 13.02 11.49 12.84
C ILE A 305 13.35 12.87 12.28
N ILE A 306 14.24 12.94 11.29
CA ILE A 306 14.58 14.20 10.63
C ILE A 306 13.34 14.83 10.01
N LEU A 307 12.44 14.03 9.42
CA LEU A 307 11.17 14.52 8.89
C LEU A 307 10.32 15.17 9.97
N CYS A 308 10.18 14.52 11.14
CA CYS A 308 9.46 15.10 12.26
C CYS A 308 10.08 16.44 12.70
N ILE A 309 11.41 16.49 12.83
CA ILE A 309 12.13 17.71 13.22
C ILE A 309 11.88 18.84 12.22
N ILE A 310 12.01 18.56 10.91
CA ILE A 310 11.75 19.55 9.87
C ILE A 310 10.29 20.02 9.90
N CYS A 311 9.33 19.12 10.13
CA CYS A 311 7.91 19.48 10.20
C CYS A 311 7.55 20.36 11.40
N LEU A 312 8.36 20.37 12.48
CA LEU A 312 8.19 21.29 13.59
C LEU A 312 8.55 22.74 13.20
N PHE A 313 9.43 22.92 12.22
CA PHE A 313 9.79 24.24 11.72
C PHE A 313 8.77 24.71 10.69
N VAL A 314 7.87 25.60 11.12
CA VAL A 314 6.82 26.21 10.28
C VAL A 314 7.43 27.33 9.41
N ASN A 315 8.29 26.96 8.46
CA ASN A 315 8.91 27.90 7.52
C ASN A 315 8.81 27.38 6.08
N ILE A 316 8.50 28.30 5.16
CA ILE A 316 8.35 28.02 3.74
C ILE A 316 9.60 27.38 3.10
N ARG A 317 10.81 27.70 3.60
CA ARG A 317 12.07 27.15 3.07
C ARG A 317 12.19 25.64 3.28
N PHE A 318 11.52 25.10 4.29
CA PHE A 318 11.59 23.68 4.64
C PHE A 318 10.54 22.81 3.94
N VAL A 319 9.62 23.40 3.17
CA VAL A 319 8.55 22.68 2.47
C VAL A 319 9.11 21.68 1.46
N ILE A 320 10.08 22.07 0.63
CA ILE A 320 10.70 21.17 -0.37
C ILE A 320 11.57 20.09 0.30
N PRO A 321 12.47 20.41 1.26
CA PRO A 321 13.18 19.39 2.02
C PRO A 321 12.26 18.36 2.70
N ALA A 322 11.16 18.82 3.32
CA ALA A 322 10.19 17.93 3.94
C ALA A 322 9.54 16.98 2.92
N LEU A 323 9.25 17.45 1.71
CA LEU A 323 8.71 16.62 0.63
C LEU A 323 9.65 15.50 0.21
N VAL A 324 10.90 15.85 -0.07
CA VAL A 324 11.92 14.91 -0.53
C VAL A 324 12.19 13.87 0.56
N LEU A 325 12.32 14.33 1.81
CA LEU A 325 12.58 13.48 2.95
C LEU A 325 11.41 12.54 3.26
N ARG A 326 10.17 13.03 3.21
CA ARG A 326 8.96 12.21 3.32
C ARG A 326 8.94 11.11 2.27
N CYS A 327 9.27 11.45 1.03
CA CYS A 327 9.31 10.52 -0.08
C CYS A 327 10.33 9.40 0.13
N LEU A 328 11.55 9.77 0.52
CA LEU A 328 12.64 8.83 0.84
C LEU A 328 12.25 7.93 2.01
N ALA A 329 11.84 8.52 3.14
CA ALA A 329 11.46 7.79 4.35
C ALA A 329 10.34 6.79 4.06
N ARG A 330 9.26 7.22 3.40
CA ARG A 330 8.12 6.34 3.09
C ARG A 330 8.56 5.17 2.20
N ALA A 331 9.34 5.43 1.16
CA ALA A 331 9.79 4.39 0.25
C ALA A 331 10.66 3.35 0.98
N THR A 332 11.60 3.78 1.82
CA THR A 332 12.48 2.87 2.56
C THR A 332 11.75 2.12 3.67
N ILE A 333 10.84 2.76 4.42
CA ILE A 333 10.08 2.09 5.48
C ILE A 333 9.24 0.93 4.90
N VAL A 334 8.49 1.19 3.83
CA VAL A 334 7.60 0.19 3.24
C VAL A 334 8.40 -0.98 2.65
N SER A 335 9.46 -0.68 1.90
CA SER A 335 10.28 -1.74 1.27
C SER A 335 11.12 -2.52 2.27
N GLY A 336 11.61 -1.88 3.33
CA GLY A 336 12.31 -2.54 4.44
C GLY A 336 11.37 -3.49 5.20
N GLY A 337 10.17 -3.02 5.54
CA GLY A 337 9.15 -3.84 6.20
C GLY A 337 8.72 -5.05 5.38
N GLN A 338 8.49 -4.86 4.09
CA GLN A 338 8.17 -5.97 3.18
C GLN A 338 9.34 -6.96 3.05
N ALA A 339 10.59 -6.50 3.06
CA ALA A 339 11.77 -7.38 3.03
C ALA A 339 11.93 -8.21 4.31
N VAL A 340 11.62 -7.65 5.49
CA VAL A 340 11.56 -8.40 6.75
C VAL A 340 10.53 -9.53 6.65
N ILE A 341 9.31 -9.21 6.21
CA ILE A 341 8.24 -10.21 6.08
C ILE A 341 8.65 -11.30 5.09
N ALA A 342 9.21 -10.94 3.94
CA ALA A 342 9.63 -11.87 2.90
C ALA A 342 10.81 -12.78 3.32
N THR A 343 11.65 -12.34 4.27
CA THR A 343 12.84 -13.07 4.69
C THR A 343 12.55 -14.03 5.84
N PHE A 344 11.72 -13.63 6.80
CA PHE A 344 11.47 -14.39 8.02
C PHE A 344 10.25 -15.31 7.97
N PHE A 345 9.32 -15.06 7.04
CA PHE A 345 8.06 -15.79 6.96
C PHE A 345 7.95 -16.57 5.64
N PRO A 346 7.23 -17.71 5.64
CA PRO A 346 7.10 -18.54 4.44
C PRO A 346 6.38 -17.78 3.33
N SER A 347 6.85 -17.95 2.08
CA SER A 347 6.28 -17.30 0.89
C SER A 347 4.82 -17.71 0.63
N GLU A 348 4.36 -18.82 1.21
CA GLU A 348 2.99 -19.31 1.08
C GLU A 348 1.93 -18.38 1.68
N HIS A 349 2.30 -17.55 2.66
CA HIS A 349 1.41 -16.66 3.40
C HIS A 349 1.77 -15.18 3.29
N ILE A 350 2.70 -14.85 2.39
CA ILE A 350 3.29 -13.52 2.31
C ILE A 350 2.25 -12.45 1.96
N GLY A 351 1.25 -12.80 1.14
CA GLY A 351 0.15 -11.93 0.76
C GLY A 351 -0.73 -11.63 1.98
N THR A 352 -1.18 -12.66 2.69
CA THR A 352 -2.03 -12.51 3.89
C THR A 352 -1.31 -11.73 5.00
N LEU A 353 -0.06 -12.06 5.30
CA LEU A 353 0.75 -11.35 6.29
C LEU A 353 0.90 -9.88 5.92
N SER A 354 1.26 -9.59 4.68
CA SER A 354 1.37 -8.19 4.25
C SER A 354 0.03 -7.46 4.23
N GLY A 355 -1.07 -8.15 3.89
CA GLY A 355 -2.42 -7.62 4.01
C GLY A 355 -2.75 -7.21 5.44
N VAL A 356 -2.44 -8.06 6.43
CA VAL A 356 -2.58 -7.75 7.85
C VAL A 356 -1.73 -6.54 8.25
N MET A 357 -0.48 -6.45 7.76
CA MET A 357 0.39 -5.29 8.00
C MET A 357 -0.25 -3.98 7.49
N TRP A 358 -0.79 -3.98 6.27
CA TRP A 358 -1.46 -2.79 5.70
C TRP A 358 -2.75 -2.43 6.41
N THR A 359 -3.55 -3.42 6.83
CA THR A 359 -4.75 -3.18 7.64
C THR A 359 -4.40 -2.64 9.02
N ALA A 360 -3.39 -3.17 9.68
CA ALA A 360 -2.91 -2.66 10.97
C ALA A 360 -2.46 -1.19 10.84
N TRP A 361 -1.68 -0.86 9.82
CA TRP A 361 -1.29 0.52 9.53
C TRP A 361 -2.51 1.43 9.31
N ALA A 362 -3.50 0.98 8.54
CA ALA A 362 -4.71 1.76 8.29
C ALA A 362 -5.52 2.01 9.57
N ILE A 363 -5.63 1.00 10.44
CA ILE A 363 -6.28 1.15 11.76
C ILE A 363 -5.52 2.15 12.62
N THR A 364 -4.19 2.04 12.71
CA THR A 364 -3.36 2.99 13.46
C THR A 364 -3.55 4.42 12.95
N LEU A 365 -3.60 4.63 11.63
CA LEU A 365 -3.86 5.94 11.05
C LEU A 365 -5.22 6.50 11.48
N VAL A 366 -6.29 5.70 11.41
CA VAL A 366 -7.64 6.12 11.84
C VAL A 366 -7.65 6.47 13.32
N LEU A 367 -7.05 5.63 14.17
CA LEU A 367 -6.97 5.89 15.62
C LEU A 367 -6.21 7.19 15.91
N VAL A 368 -5.07 7.42 15.26
CA VAL A 368 -4.28 8.66 15.44
C VAL A 368 -5.07 9.88 14.99
N VAL A 369 -5.76 9.81 13.85
CA VAL A 369 -6.61 10.92 13.37
C VAL A 369 -7.76 11.20 14.34
N LEU A 370 -8.44 10.16 14.85
CA LEU A 370 -9.50 10.31 15.84
C LEU A 370 -8.99 10.93 17.14
N MET A 371 -7.84 10.48 17.65
CA MET A 371 -7.22 11.05 18.84
C MET A 371 -6.86 12.53 18.65
N LEU A 372 -6.25 12.88 17.51
CA LEU A 372 -5.91 14.27 17.20
C LEU A 372 -7.15 15.15 17.02
N CYS A 373 -8.18 14.65 16.35
CA CYS A 373 -9.46 15.36 16.24
C CYS A 373 -10.08 15.62 17.63
N HIS A 374 -10.04 14.63 18.51
CA HIS A 374 -10.56 14.77 19.87
C HIS A 374 -9.73 15.77 20.70
N LEU A 375 -8.41 15.76 20.58
CA LEU A 375 -7.52 16.73 21.24
C LEU A 375 -7.76 18.16 20.73
N ILE A 376 -7.94 18.32 19.41
CA ILE A 376 -8.26 19.62 18.80
C ILE A 376 -9.63 20.12 19.30
N GLN A 377 -10.64 19.24 19.39
CA GLN A 377 -11.96 19.61 19.92
C GLN A 377 -11.89 20.04 21.39
N ILE A 378 -11.14 19.32 22.22
CA ILE A 378 -10.90 19.70 23.63
C ILE A 378 -10.22 21.06 23.69
N TRP A 379 -9.18 21.28 22.87
CA TRP A 379 -8.45 22.54 22.84
C TRP A 379 -9.33 23.73 22.40
N PHE A 380 -10.18 23.55 21.38
CA PHE A 380 -11.15 24.57 20.99
C PHE A 380 -12.19 24.85 22.08
N LYS A 381 -12.65 23.81 22.79
CA LYS A 381 -13.55 23.98 23.94
C LYS A 381 -12.89 24.78 25.06
N TYR A 382 -11.62 24.47 25.37
CA TYR A 382 -10.82 25.19 26.37
C TYR A 382 -10.62 26.67 25.98
N ILE A 383 -10.30 26.97 24.71
CA ILE A 383 -10.18 28.37 24.25
C ILE A 383 -11.51 29.10 24.32
N LYS A 384 -12.62 28.44 23.94
CA LYS A 384 -13.94 29.06 23.98
C LYS A 384 -14.35 29.41 25.42
N GLU A 385 -14.10 28.53 26.38
CA GLU A 385 -14.34 28.78 27.81
C GLU A 385 -13.45 29.92 28.34
N LYS A 386 -12.18 29.97 27.94
CA LYS A 386 -11.26 31.03 28.35
C LYS A 386 -11.65 32.40 27.78
N ASN A 387 -12.05 32.47 26.50
CA ASN A 387 -12.52 33.71 25.87
C ASN A 387 -13.83 34.22 26.47
N VAL A 388 -14.77 33.34 26.82
CA VAL A 388 -16.04 33.72 27.48
C VAL A 388 -15.79 34.33 28.85
N ASN A 389 -14.89 33.76 29.65
CA ASN A 389 -14.52 34.32 30.96
C ASN A 389 -13.81 35.67 30.82
N THR A 390 -12.98 35.85 29.79
CA THR A 390 -12.28 37.12 29.55
C THR A 390 -13.24 38.24 29.12
N THR A 391 -14.31 37.94 28.36
CA THR A 391 -15.36 38.93 28.05
C THR A 391 -16.21 39.31 29.24
N ASN A 392 -16.44 38.40 30.20
CA ASN A 392 -17.20 38.71 31.40
C ASN A 392 -16.38 39.58 32.36
N ASP A 393 -15.07 39.35 32.49
CA ASP A 393 -14.18 40.16 33.34
C ASP A 393 -13.94 41.59 32.80
N VAL A 394 -14.01 41.79 31.48
CA VAL A 394 -13.93 43.13 30.87
C VAL A 394 -15.24 43.92 31.03
N ILE A 395 -16.38 43.24 31.18
CA ILE A 395 -17.68 43.88 31.42
C ILE A 395 -17.86 44.22 32.93
N THR A 396 -17.31 43.43 33.84
CA THR A 396 -17.35 43.74 35.30
C THR A 396 -16.28 44.72 35.79
N THR A 397 -15.27 45.05 34.97
CA THR A 397 -14.28 46.10 35.29
C THR A 397 -14.59 47.46 34.64
N ARG A 398 -15.71 47.57 33.91
CA ARG A 398 -16.32 48.82 33.46
C ARG A 398 -17.79 48.88 33.87
N PHE A 399 -18.06 48.84 35.17
CA PHE A 399 -19.25 49.45 35.76
C PHE A 399 -18.90 50.02 37.14
#